data_AF-A0A9N9AUF0-F1
#
_entry.id   AF-A0A9N9AUF0-F1
#
_cell.length_a   1.000
_cell.length_b   1.000
_cell.length_c   1.000
_cell.angle_alpha   90.00
_cell.angle_beta   90.00
_cell.angle_gamma   90.00
#
_symmetry.space_group_name_H-M   'P 1'
#
loop_
_entity.id
_entity.type
_entity.pdbx_description
1 polymer ?
#
loop_
_entity_poly.entity_id
_entity_poly.type
_entity_poly.pdbx_seq_one_letter_code
_entity_poly.pdbx_strand_id
1 'polypeptide(L)'
;MISTQYRSNRQQKLAKKQSRLKPSTYTTQTPFRDAERNFKSRLPPPDFSNVIDFYNLDHCNDELKKKIIKIELKAELGENEERENLFGDYKELKEEEKNIIKGGRKTAYLIKDLPAQKHIIKRCLKDFAKDPNKSNLDTHYLLPKEGLWNLHENIVNSELNENHSQDFIPLKASVIEPNNDGSLYEEQEEQCIPCSKKRLTEQEKGEKTAKQETKDEEEKLEPPPSSGVPILTASQLIKKIRWITLGYQYHWPTKTYHLDKRYSFPKDIESLTTFVIKSIYGVKFITSEKKENDEQYFINDYDYKKWKPEAGVVNYYQLKDNLMAHVDKSEINMEAPLISFSFGHTCIFLIGGSTRDTAPIALYLRSGDISIMCGPCRANFHGVPRILEGTLPKYLDPYYDNDSEWKTYGDYMSTSRINVNVRQVF
;
A
#
# COMPACT_ATOMS: atom_id res chain seq x y z
N MET A 1 21.45 -15.74 0.85
CA MET A 1 21.09 -16.73 -0.20
C MET A 1 19.82 -17.44 0.23
N ILE A 2 18.73 -17.32 -0.53
CA ILE A 2 17.50 -18.09 -0.27
C ILE A 2 17.72 -19.48 -0.87
N SER A 3 18.02 -20.47 -0.04
CA SER A 3 18.28 -21.86 -0.45
C SER A 3 17.01 -22.54 -0.98
N THR A 4 17.08 -23.07 -2.20
CA THR A 4 16.01 -23.76 -2.92
C THR A 4 15.87 -25.21 -2.48
N GLN A 5 15.54 -25.47 -1.22
CA GLN A 5 15.41 -26.84 -0.72
C GLN A 5 13.96 -27.36 -0.86
N TYR A 6 13.74 -28.32 -1.77
CA TYR A 6 12.47 -29.03 -1.87
C TYR A 6 12.23 -29.86 -0.61
N ARG A 7 11.09 -29.67 0.07
CA ARG A 7 10.77 -30.34 1.34
C ARG A 7 10.33 -31.80 1.17
N SER A 8 10.10 -32.29 -0.06
CA SER A 8 9.75 -33.70 -0.32
C SER A 8 9.97 -34.16 -1.77
N ASN A 9 10.07 -35.47 -1.98
CA ASN A 9 10.09 -36.11 -3.30
C ASN A 9 8.82 -35.82 -4.13
N ARG A 10 7.67 -35.63 -3.47
CA ARG A 10 6.42 -35.23 -4.13
C ARG A 10 6.53 -33.82 -4.71
N GLN A 11 7.10 -32.88 -3.96
CA GLN A 11 7.35 -31.51 -4.45
C GLN A 11 8.33 -31.50 -5.62
N GLN A 12 9.39 -32.31 -5.58
CA GLN A 12 10.33 -32.45 -6.70
C GLN A 12 9.64 -32.98 -7.97
N LYS A 13 8.78 -34.01 -7.84
CA LYS A 13 8.01 -34.55 -8.98
C LYS A 13 7.03 -33.52 -9.56
N LEU A 14 6.35 -32.74 -8.71
CA LEU A 14 5.45 -31.67 -9.15
C LEU A 14 6.20 -30.54 -9.87
N ALA A 15 7.34 -30.10 -9.32
CA ALA A 15 8.18 -29.08 -9.96
C ALA A 15 8.70 -29.55 -11.33
N LYS A 16 9.19 -30.80 -11.43
CA LYS A 16 9.62 -31.41 -12.71
C LYS A 16 8.47 -31.54 -13.73
N LYS A 17 7.24 -31.77 -13.27
CA LYS A 17 6.05 -31.84 -14.14
C LYS A 17 5.67 -30.46 -14.64
N GLN A 18 5.69 -29.43 -13.78
CA GLN A 18 5.37 -28.06 -14.17
C GLN A 18 6.45 -27.42 -15.05
N SER A 19 7.74 -27.70 -14.82
CA SER A 19 8.82 -27.21 -15.69
C SER A 19 8.80 -27.79 -17.10
N ARG A 20 8.08 -28.91 -17.30
CA ARG A 20 7.87 -29.56 -18.61
C ARG A 20 6.65 -29.03 -19.37
N LEU A 21 5.76 -28.26 -18.72
CA LEU A 21 4.66 -27.60 -19.41
C LEU A 21 5.24 -26.44 -20.23
N LYS A 22 5.05 -26.49 -21.56
CA LYS A 22 5.55 -25.44 -22.45
C LYS A 22 4.81 -24.12 -22.16
N PRO A 23 5.50 -22.96 -22.15
CA PRO A 23 4.85 -21.64 -22.04
C PRO A 23 3.75 -21.40 -23.07
N SER A 24 3.84 -22.08 -24.23
CA SER A 24 2.92 -21.96 -25.37
C SER A 24 1.49 -22.47 -25.14
N THR A 25 1.16 -23.07 -23.98
CA THR A 25 -0.23 -23.44 -23.66
C THR A 25 -1.07 -22.27 -23.13
N TYR A 26 -0.49 -21.09 -22.93
CA TYR A 26 -1.18 -19.89 -22.43
C TYR A 26 -1.27 -18.81 -23.50
N THR A 27 -2.11 -19.02 -24.52
CA THR A 27 -2.17 -18.25 -25.77
C THR A 27 -2.68 -16.80 -25.65
N THR A 28 -2.90 -16.25 -24.44
CA THR A 28 -3.56 -14.94 -24.23
C THR A 28 -3.03 -14.14 -23.02
N GLN A 29 -1.74 -14.22 -22.69
CA GLN A 29 -1.22 -13.49 -21.51
C GLN A 29 -0.34 -12.31 -21.91
N THR A 30 -0.65 -11.14 -21.33
CA THR A 30 0.18 -9.96 -21.48
C THR A 30 1.48 -10.14 -20.69
N PRO A 31 2.59 -9.49 -21.09
CA PRO A 31 3.85 -9.50 -20.36
C PRO A 31 3.73 -9.24 -18.85
N PHE A 32 2.85 -8.32 -18.44
CA PHE A 32 2.61 -8.09 -17.01
C PHE A 32 2.02 -9.31 -16.31
N ARG A 33 1.01 -9.96 -16.93
CA ARG A 33 0.36 -11.13 -16.34
C ARG A 33 1.29 -12.33 -16.24
N ASP A 34 2.17 -12.49 -17.22
CA ASP A 34 3.22 -13.51 -17.18
C ASP A 34 4.18 -13.29 -16.00
N ALA A 35 4.62 -12.05 -15.78
CA ALA A 35 5.47 -11.70 -14.64
C ALA A 35 4.77 -11.98 -13.30
N GLU A 36 3.49 -11.61 -13.16
CA GLU A 36 2.71 -11.91 -11.94
C GLU A 36 2.66 -13.41 -11.66
N ARG A 37 2.34 -14.22 -12.68
CA ARG A 37 2.24 -15.68 -12.54
C ARG A 37 3.59 -16.28 -12.15
N ASN A 38 4.66 -15.81 -12.79
CA ASN A 38 6.02 -16.25 -12.48
C ASN A 38 6.34 -16.01 -10.99
N PHE A 39 6.18 -14.79 -10.49
CA PHE A 39 6.51 -14.47 -9.10
C PHE A 39 5.55 -15.11 -8.07
N LYS A 40 4.30 -15.38 -8.45
CA LYS A 40 3.36 -16.14 -7.61
C LYS A 40 3.72 -17.63 -7.48
N SER A 41 4.51 -18.18 -8.42
CA SER A 41 4.89 -19.59 -8.39
C SER A 41 5.66 -19.95 -7.12
N ARG A 42 5.31 -21.07 -6.48
CA ARG A 42 6.06 -21.62 -5.34
C ARG A 42 6.92 -22.83 -5.73
N LEU A 43 6.58 -23.53 -6.81
CA LEU A 43 7.23 -24.78 -7.22
C LEU A 43 7.20 -24.93 -8.75
N PRO A 44 8.32 -24.75 -9.47
CA PRO A 44 9.59 -24.24 -8.96
C PRO A 44 9.43 -22.80 -8.44
N PRO A 45 10.24 -22.39 -7.45
CA PRO A 45 10.25 -20.98 -7.06
C PRO A 45 10.72 -20.12 -8.23
N PRO A 46 10.33 -18.83 -8.25
CA PRO A 46 10.69 -17.92 -9.32
C PRO A 46 12.18 -17.67 -9.29
N ASP A 47 12.75 -17.36 -10.45
CA ASP A 47 14.08 -16.76 -10.51
C ASP A 47 14.01 -15.30 -10.04
N PHE A 48 14.85 -14.97 -9.07
CA PHE A 48 14.97 -13.64 -8.49
C PHE A 48 16.18 -12.86 -9.01
N SER A 49 16.98 -13.44 -9.92
CA SER A 49 18.17 -12.80 -10.52
C SER A 49 17.84 -11.49 -11.25
N ASN A 50 16.61 -11.40 -11.75
CA ASN A 50 16.10 -10.25 -12.50
C ASN A 50 15.29 -9.25 -11.65
N VAL A 51 15.41 -9.32 -10.32
CA VAL A 51 14.75 -8.40 -9.40
C VAL A 51 15.76 -7.37 -8.92
N ILE A 52 15.43 -6.08 -9.06
CA ILE A 52 16.31 -5.01 -8.63
C ILE A 52 16.37 -4.97 -7.10
N ASP A 53 17.58 -5.09 -6.59
CA ASP A 53 17.92 -4.93 -5.18
C ASP A 53 18.75 -3.65 -4.98
N PHE A 54 18.12 -2.58 -4.52
CA PHE A 54 18.81 -1.30 -4.29
C PHE A 54 19.81 -1.31 -3.12
N TYR A 55 19.79 -2.35 -2.29
CA TYR A 55 20.70 -2.56 -1.16
C TYR A 55 21.84 -3.52 -1.51
N ASN A 56 21.72 -4.26 -2.61
CA ASN A 56 22.79 -5.07 -3.17
C ASN A 56 22.73 -5.04 -4.70
N LEU A 57 23.31 -3.99 -5.28
CA LEU A 57 23.33 -3.84 -6.74
C LEU A 57 24.23 -4.87 -7.43
N ASP A 58 25.16 -5.51 -6.72
CA ASP A 58 26.04 -6.53 -7.30
C ASP A 58 25.27 -7.79 -7.70
N HIS A 59 24.14 -8.05 -7.06
CA HIS A 59 23.20 -9.11 -7.45
C HIS A 59 22.41 -8.78 -8.73
N CYS A 60 22.37 -7.52 -9.17
CA CYS A 60 21.69 -7.14 -10.41
C CYS A 60 22.60 -7.44 -11.61
N ASN A 61 22.04 -8.03 -12.67
CA ASN A 61 22.75 -8.14 -13.94
C ASN A 61 23.00 -6.77 -14.59
N ASP A 62 23.92 -6.72 -15.55
CA ASP A 62 24.34 -5.48 -16.20
C ASP A 62 23.23 -4.78 -17.00
N GLU A 63 22.27 -5.54 -17.53
CA GLU A 63 21.11 -4.98 -18.24
C GLU A 63 20.18 -4.22 -17.29
N LEU A 64 19.95 -4.76 -16.09
CA LEU A 64 19.16 -4.11 -15.04
C LEU A 64 19.90 -2.90 -14.47
N LYS A 65 21.22 -3.02 -14.24
CA LYS A 65 22.04 -1.88 -13.78
C LYS A 65 21.93 -0.69 -14.73
N LYS A 66 21.90 -0.92 -16.06
CA LYS A 66 21.68 0.14 -17.07
C LYS A 66 20.30 0.81 -16.98
N LYS A 67 19.29 0.12 -16.43
CA LYS A 67 17.94 0.66 -16.24
C LYS A 67 17.80 1.47 -14.95
N ILE A 68 18.74 1.34 -14.00
CA ILE A 68 18.76 2.09 -12.74
C ILE A 68 19.43 3.44 -12.99
N ILE A 69 18.76 4.49 -12.54
CA ILE A 69 19.27 5.85 -12.58
C ILE A 69 19.40 6.35 -11.14
N LYS A 70 20.57 6.90 -10.83
CA LYS A 70 20.77 7.64 -9.58
C LYS A 70 20.07 8.98 -9.71
N ILE A 71 19.22 9.28 -8.74
CA ILE A 71 18.47 10.52 -8.65
C ILE A 71 18.93 11.22 -7.38
N GLU A 72 19.32 12.48 -7.54
CA GLU A 72 19.72 13.35 -6.43
C GLU A 72 18.51 14.19 -6.00
N LEU A 73 18.18 14.10 -4.71
CA LEU A 73 17.15 14.90 -4.09
C LEU A 73 17.54 16.39 -4.10
N LYS A 74 16.55 17.28 -4.26
CA LYS A 74 16.78 18.73 -4.26
C LYS A 74 16.73 19.36 -2.88
N ALA A 75 16.14 18.64 -1.92
CA ALA A 75 16.15 18.99 -0.51
C ALA A 75 16.32 17.71 0.31
N GLU A 76 16.87 17.83 1.52
CA GLU A 76 16.88 16.75 2.48
C GLU A 76 15.46 16.35 2.89
N LEU A 77 15.32 15.11 3.33
CA LEU A 77 14.08 14.64 3.95
C LEU A 77 14.03 15.17 5.38
N GLY A 78 13.32 16.29 5.55
CA GLY A 78 13.17 16.96 6.84
C GLY A 78 14.12 18.14 7.03
N GLU A 79 13.60 19.22 7.59
CA GLU A 79 14.37 20.31 8.20
C GLU A 79 13.95 20.38 9.69
N ASN A 80 14.88 20.61 10.62
CA ASN A 80 14.65 20.88 12.05
C ASN A 80 14.24 19.69 12.96
N GLU A 81 13.97 19.99 14.24
CA GLU A 81 13.63 19.06 15.34
C GLU A 81 12.44 18.12 15.04
N GLU A 82 11.50 18.49 14.15
CA GLU A 82 10.42 17.59 13.70
C GLU A 82 10.93 16.32 12.98
N ARG A 83 12.15 16.38 12.41
CA ARG A 83 12.82 15.25 11.75
C ARG A 83 13.15 14.12 12.73
N GLU A 84 13.65 14.44 13.92
CA GLU A 84 14.12 13.44 14.89
C GLU A 84 12.97 12.58 15.44
N ASN A 85 11.76 13.13 15.50
CA ASN A 85 10.58 12.39 16.00
C ASN A 85 9.85 11.57 14.93
N LEU A 86 9.84 12.03 13.67
CA LEU A 86 9.06 11.41 12.58
C LEU A 86 9.88 10.52 11.64
N PHE A 87 11.19 10.75 11.58
CA PHE A 87 12.13 9.96 10.79
C PHE A 87 13.25 9.37 11.64
N GLY A 88 13.22 9.50 12.98
CA GLY A 88 14.31 9.09 13.89
C GLY A 88 15.65 9.78 13.60
N ASP A 89 16.73 9.24 14.16
CA ASP A 89 18.05 9.84 14.03
C ASP A 89 18.68 9.58 12.64
N TYR A 90 18.37 10.45 11.69
CA TYR A 90 18.95 10.44 10.34
C TYR A 90 20.49 10.60 10.35
N LYS A 91 21.11 10.97 11.48
CA LYS A 91 22.58 11.08 11.60
C LYS A 91 23.26 9.70 11.59
N GLU A 92 22.55 8.62 11.91
CA GLU A 92 23.09 7.26 11.89
C GLU A 92 23.19 6.65 10.48
N LEU A 93 22.50 7.23 9.48
CA LEU A 93 22.64 6.79 8.08
C LEU A 93 24.01 7.19 7.54
N LYS A 94 24.64 6.30 6.76
CA LYS A 94 25.90 6.65 6.09
C LYS A 94 25.66 7.72 5.03
N GLU A 95 26.60 8.64 4.86
CA GLU A 95 26.49 9.76 3.90
C GLU A 95 26.27 9.29 2.45
N GLU A 96 26.82 8.13 2.11
CA GLU A 96 26.61 7.43 0.83
C GLU A 96 25.23 6.78 0.65
N GLU A 97 24.45 6.65 1.71
CA GLU A 97 23.08 6.15 1.72
C GLU A 97 22.05 7.28 1.81
N LYS A 98 22.46 8.42 2.38
CA LYS A 98 21.73 9.69 2.30
C LYS A 98 21.65 10.13 0.84
N ASN A 99 20.50 10.69 0.45
CA ASN A 99 20.30 11.32 -0.86
C ASN A 99 20.35 10.41 -2.10
N ILE A 100 20.37 9.08 -1.94
CA ILE A 100 20.30 8.16 -3.08
C ILE A 100 18.87 7.66 -3.27
N ILE A 101 18.12 8.33 -4.15
CA ILE A 101 17.02 7.69 -4.85
C ILE A 101 17.64 6.85 -5.97
N LYS A 102 17.37 5.54 -5.97
CA LYS A 102 17.58 4.70 -7.15
C LYS A 102 16.21 4.45 -7.75
N GLY A 103 15.95 5.03 -8.91
CA GLY A 103 14.73 4.77 -9.69
C GLY A 103 15.08 3.94 -10.91
N GLY A 104 14.23 3.00 -11.31
CA GLY A 104 14.27 2.47 -12.67
C GLY A 104 13.73 3.54 -13.64
N ARG A 105 14.21 3.55 -14.89
CA ARG A 105 13.60 4.35 -15.98
C ARG A 105 12.06 4.21 -15.94
N LYS A 106 11.33 5.31 -15.78
CA LYS A 106 9.85 5.34 -15.69
C LYS A 106 9.22 4.67 -14.46
N THR A 107 9.93 4.58 -13.32
CA THR A 107 9.43 3.85 -12.14
C THR A 107 9.61 4.59 -10.84
N ALA A 108 8.88 4.11 -9.84
CA ALA A 108 8.74 4.71 -8.53
C ALA A 108 10.09 4.96 -7.83
N TYR A 109 10.15 6.06 -7.10
CA TYR A 109 11.36 6.49 -6.39
C TYR A 109 11.44 5.83 -5.04
N LEU A 110 12.59 5.21 -4.75
CA LEU A 110 12.85 4.61 -3.45
C LEU A 110 13.62 5.56 -2.54
N ILE A 111 13.00 5.96 -1.44
CA ILE A 111 13.70 6.50 -0.27
C ILE A 111 13.93 5.33 0.69
N LYS A 112 15.17 5.20 1.17
CA LYS A 112 15.57 4.13 2.07
C LYS A 112 15.34 4.49 3.53
N ASP A 113 15.01 3.44 4.27
CA ASP A 113 15.00 3.32 5.74
C ASP A 113 14.33 4.48 6.48
N LEU A 114 13.15 4.19 7.02
CA LEU A 114 12.40 5.13 7.86
C LEU A 114 12.57 4.71 9.33
N PRO A 115 13.44 5.33 10.13
CA PRO A 115 13.63 4.90 11.52
C PRO A 115 12.36 4.88 12.38
N ALA A 116 11.35 5.71 12.07
CA ALA A 116 10.04 5.71 12.75
C ALA A 116 9.11 4.53 12.38
N GLN A 117 9.64 3.45 11.80
CA GLN A 117 8.88 2.27 11.39
C GLN A 117 8.01 1.68 12.51
N LYS A 118 8.56 1.47 13.72
CA LYS A 118 7.79 0.92 14.85
C LYS A 118 6.61 1.84 15.21
N HIS A 119 6.84 3.15 15.27
CA HIS A 119 5.79 4.14 15.55
C HIS A 119 4.64 4.04 14.54
N ILE A 120 4.95 4.11 13.24
CA ILE A 120 3.92 4.07 12.20
C ILE A 120 3.19 2.73 12.16
N ILE A 121 3.89 1.61 12.40
CA ILE A 121 3.27 0.29 12.52
C ILE A 121 2.28 0.25 13.70
N LYS A 122 2.70 0.75 14.88
CA LYS A 122 1.82 0.86 16.05
C LYS A 122 0.56 1.66 15.70
N ARG A 123 0.73 2.81 15.04
CA ARG A 123 -0.38 3.67 14.60
C ARG A 123 -1.31 2.99 13.61
N CYS A 124 -0.79 2.30 12.60
CA CYS A 124 -1.60 1.56 11.62
C CYS A 124 -2.53 0.56 12.34
N LEU A 125 -1.95 -0.25 13.21
CA LEU A 125 -2.65 -1.33 13.87
C LEU A 125 -3.59 -0.86 14.97
N LYS A 126 -3.21 0.18 15.73
CA LYS A 126 -3.93 0.63 16.92
C LYS A 126 -4.79 1.88 16.70
N ASP A 127 -4.27 2.90 16.05
CA ASP A 127 -4.93 4.21 15.97
C ASP A 127 -5.74 4.36 14.68
N PHE A 128 -5.15 4.01 13.54
CA PHE A 128 -5.79 4.14 12.23
C PHE A 128 -6.94 3.14 12.09
N ALA A 129 -6.91 2.03 12.85
CA ALA A 129 -7.97 1.04 12.90
C ALA A 129 -9.16 1.42 13.81
N LYS A 130 -9.14 2.61 14.44
CA LYS A 130 -10.25 3.13 15.22
C LYS A 130 -11.27 3.85 14.35
N ASP A 131 -12.49 3.94 14.88
CA ASP A 131 -13.50 4.88 14.39
C ASP A 131 -12.91 6.32 14.43
N PRO A 132 -13.17 7.18 13.43
CA PRO A 132 -14.13 7.02 12.32
C PRO A 132 -13.58 6.35 11.05
N ASN A 133 -12.31 5.94 11.02
CA ASN A 133 -11.75 5.31 9.82
C ASN A 133 -12.43 3.96 9.56
N LYS A 134 -12.71 3.67 8.29
CA LYS A 134 -13.38 2.42 7.89
C LYS A 134 -12.37 1.38 7.43
N SER A 135 -12.72 0.12 7.64
CA SER A 135 -11.97 -1.07 7.24
C SER A 135 -12.84 -2.05 6.45
N ASN A 136 -12.22 -3.09 5.90
CA ASN A 136 -12.95 -4.18 5.26
C ASN A 136 -13.83 -5.00 6.22
N LEU A 137 -13.65 -4.86 7.54
CA LEU A 137 -14.42 -5.61 8.53
C LEU A 137 -15.71 -4.88 8.91
N ASP A 138 -15.77 -3.56 8.76
CA ASP A 138 -16.94 -2.74 9.08
C ASP A 138 -18.17 -3.14 8.27
N THR A 139 -18.01 -3.75 7.10
CA THR A 139 -19.14 -4.27 6.31
C THR A 139 -19.90 -5.38 7.04
N HIS A 140 -19.26 -6.14 7.92
CA HIS A 140 -19.83 -7.38 8.48
C HIS A 140 -19.94 -7.37 10.01
N TYR A 141 -19.08 -6.62 10.70
CA TYR A 141 -18.97 -6.64 12.15
C TYR A 141 -19.31 -5.28 12.74
N LEU A 142 -19.83 -5.30 13.97
CA LEU A 142 -19.94 -4.10 14.81
C LEU A 142 -18.62 -3.91 15.55
N LEU A 143 -17.68 -3.20 14.91
CA LEU A 143 -16.35 -2.97 15.49
C LEU A 143 -16.43 -2.01 16.68
N PRO A 144 -15.61 -2.23 17.73
CA PRO A 144 -15.52 -1.30 18.85
C PRO A 144 -14.95 0.04 18.40
N LYS A 145 -15.50 1.16 18.90
CA LYS A 145 -15.02 2.52 18.57
C LYS A 145 -13.53 2.72 18.89
N GLU A 146 -13.07 2.11 19.99
CA GLU A 146 -11.67 2.14 20.41
C GLU A 146 -10.74 1.22 19.57
N GLY A 147 -11.27 0.55 18.54
CA GLY A 147 -10.51 -0.32 17.64
C GLY A 147 -10.29 -1.73 18.17
N LEU A 148 -10.08 -2.67 17.25
CA LEU A 148 -9.88 -4.10 17.55
C LEU A 148 -8.57 -4.39 18.30
N TRP A 149 -7.55 -3.53 18.13
CA TRP A 149 -6.22 -3.79 18.67
C TRP A 149 -6.20 -3.78 20.20
N ASN A 150 -6.91 -2.86 20.84
CA ASN A 150 -6.96 -2.79 22.31
C ASN A 150 -7.56 -4.08 22.91
N LEU A 151 -8.60 -4.63 22.28
CA LEU A 151 -9.18 -5.92 22.68
C LEU A 151 -8.20 -7.06 22.42
N HIS A 152 -7.50 -7.04 21.29
CA HIS A 152 -6.46 -8.03 20.98
C HIS A 152 -5.34 -8.04 22.03
N GLU A 153 -4.81 -6.87 22.40
CA GLU A 153 -3.78 -6.72 23.44
C GLU A 153 -4.26 -7.26 24.78
N ASN A 154 -5.49 -6.94 25.18
CA ASN A 154 -6.07 -7.46 26.42
C ASN A 154 -6.17 -8.98 26.41
N ILE A 155 -6.64 -9.58 25.31
CA ILE A 155 -6.75 -11.05 25.16
C ILE A 155 -5.36 -11.70 25.25
N VAL A 156 -4.35 -11.13 24.60
CA VAL A 156 -2.98 -11.67 24.60
C VAL A 156 -2.33 -11.54 25.98
N ASN A 157 -2.52 -10.40 26.65
CA ASN A 157 -1.86 -10.11 27.93
C ASN A 157 -2.51 -10.78 29.14
N SER A 158 -3.80 -11.14 29.07
CA SER A 158 -4.53 -11.61 30.25
C SER A 158 -4.28 -13.09 30.61
N GLU A 159 -3.54 -13.87 29.80
CA GLU A 159 -3.40 -15.34 29.96
C GLU A 159 -4.73 -16.09 30.22
N LEU A 160 -5.88 -15.47 29.93
CA LEU A 160 -7.18 -16.03 30.26
C LEU A 160 -7.55 -17.11 29.24
N ASN A 161 -7.83 -18.28 29.79
CA ASN A 161 -8.26 -19.47 29.08
C ASN A 161 -9.47 -19.22 28.18
N GLU A 162 -9.45 -19.93 27.06
CA GLU A 162 -10.44 -20.11 25.99
C GLU A 162 -11.89 -19.63 26.26
N ASN A 163 -12.36 -18.73 25.38
CA ASN A 163 -13.77 -18.47 25.01
C ASN A 163 -14.66 -17.74 26.03
N HIS A 164 -14.29 -16.53 26.47
CA HIS A 164 -15.28 -15.62 27.06
C HIS A 164 -16.18 -15.05 25.96
N SER A 165 -17.50 -15.05 26.17
CA SER A 165 -18.48 -14.53 25.20
C SER A 165 -18.26 -13.05 24.84
N GLN A 166 -17.56 -12.30 25.69
CA GLN A 166 -17.22 -10.89 25.50
C GLN A 166 -16.05 -10.66 24.53
N ASP A 167 -15.27 -11.70 24.21
CA ASP A 167 -14.14 -11.59 23.27
C ASP A 167 -14.59 -11.60 21.80
N PHE A 168 -15.81 -12.08 21.55
CA PHE A 168 -16.40 -12.21 20.22
C PHE A 168 -17.01 -10.89 19.77
N ILE A 169 -16.74 -10.51 18.53
CA ILE A 169 -17.26 -9.29 17.94
C ILE A 169 -18.61 -9.58 17.26
N PRO A 170 -19.69 -8.88 17.62
CA PRO A 170 -21.02 -9.10 17.04
C PRO A 170 -21.05 -8.86 15.52
N LEU A 171 -21.90 -9.62 14.83
CA LEU A 171 -22.19 -9.41 13.41
C LEU A 171 -23.25 -8.33 13.25
N LYS A 172 -23.12 -7.51 12.20
CA LYS A 172 -24.18 -6.55 11.82
C LYS A 172 -25.49 -7.28 11.48
N ALA A 173 -25.39 -8.38 10.74
CA ALA A 173 -26.54 -9.18 10.33
C ALA A 173 -27.35 -9.79 11.49
N SER A 174 -26.78 -9.93 12.69
CA SER A 174 -27.49 -10.46 13.86
C SER A 174 -28.24 -9.40 14.68
N VAL A 175 -28.00 -8.11 14.43
CA VAL A 175 -28.59 -6.99 15.20
C VAL A 175 -29.63 -6.23 14.37
N ILE A 176 -29.58 -6.33 13.04
CA ILE A 176 -30.52 -5.64 12.15
C ILE A 176 -31.79 -6.49 12.01
N GLU A 177 -32.89 -6.07 12.66
CA GLU A 177 -34.23 -6.47 12.21
C GLU A 177 -34.55 -5.71 10.90
N PRO A 178 -35.13 -6.37 9.87
CA PRO A 178 -35.46 -5.68 8.64
C PRO A 178 -36.57 -4.65 8.89
N ASN A 179 -36.26 -3.37 8.72
CA ASN A 179 -37.28 -2.33 8.61
C ASN A 179 -38.10 -2.57 7.34
N ASN A 180 -39.43 -2.43 7.45
CA ASN A 180 -40.41 -2.69 6.38
C ASN A 180 -40.31 -1.74 5.17
N ASP A 181 -39.37 -0.79 5.15
CA ASP A 181 -39.22 0.22 4.09
C ASP A 181 -37.98 0.02 3.19
N GLY A 182 -37.16 -1.01 3.45
CA GLY A 182 -35.96 -1.29 2.64
C GLY A 182 -34.80 -0.31 2.86
N SER A 183 -34.88 0.59 3.85
CA SER A 183 -33.74 1.38 4.31
C SER A 183 -32.87 0.54 5.26
N LEU A 184 -31.55 0.50 5.03
CA LEU A 184 -30.62 -0.36 5.76
C LEU A 184 -29.94 0.32 6.97
N TYR A 185 -30.31 1.55 7.33
CA TYR A 185 -29.63 2.31 8.39
C TYR A 185 -30.56 3.33 9.08
N GLU A 186 -30.50 3.42 10.41
CA GLU A 186 -30.56 4.73 11.09
C GLU A 186 -29.13 5.29 11.01
N GLU A 187 -28.92 6.35 10.23
CA GLU A 187 -27.65 7.08 10.22
C GLU A 187 -27.43 7.68 11.61
N GLN A 188 -26.56 7.08 12.42
CA GLN A 188 -25.96 7.82 13.53
C GLN A 188 -25.19 8.99 12.91
N GLU A 189 -25.46 10.23 13.35
CA GLU A 189 -24.78 11.44 12.88
C GLU A 189 -23.25 11.25 12.94
N GLU A 190 -22.63 10.93 11.81
CA GLU A 190 -21.18 10.83 11.71
C GLU A 190 -20.59 12.24 11.79
N GLN A 191 -19.64 12.46 12.70
CA GLN A 191 -18.88 13.72 12.81
C GLN A 191 -17.90 13.86 11.64
N CYS A 192 -18.43 14.03 10.43
CA CYS A 192 -17.68 14.31 9.21
C CYS A 192 -17.27 15.79 9.16
N ILE A 193 -16.09 16.08 8.61
CA ILE A 193 -15.67 17.46 8.35
C ILE A 193 -16.53 17.98 7.19
N PRO A 194 -17.24 19.12 7.31
CA PRO A 194 -18.07 19.66 6.23
C PRO A 194 -17.23 19.89 4.97
N CYS A 195 -17.50 19.13 3.92
CA CYS A 195 -16.83 19.33 2.65
C CYS A 195 -17.58 20.40 1.85
N SER A 196 -16.90 21.49 1.50
CA SER A 196 -17.46 22.45 0.56
C SER A 196 -17.64 21.74 -0.78
N LYS A 197 -18.89 21.56 -1.21
CA LYS A 197 -19.20 21.25 -2.61
C LYS A 197 -18.70 22.44 -3.42
N LYS A 198 -17.43 22.45 -3.82
CA LYS A 198 -16.96 23.37 -4.86
C LYS A 198 -17.70 22.96 -6.12
N ARG A 199 -18.85 23.58 -6.35
CA ARG A 199 -19.48 23.68 -7.67
C ARG A 199 -18.36 24.18 -8.57
N LEU A 200 -17.93 23.35 -9.52
CA LEU A 200 -17.18 23.80 -10.67
C LEU A 200 -17.95 25.00 -11.23
N THR A 201 -17.39 26.19 -11.11
CA THR A 201 -18.01 27.41 -11.63
C THR A 201 -18.12 27.30 -13.14
N GLU A 202 -19.26 27.68 -13.70
CA GLU A 202 -19.63 27.53 -15.12
C GLU A 202 -18.71 28.28 -16.10
N GLN A 203 -17.69 28.99 -15.63
CA GLN A 203 -16.72 29.72 -16.45
C GLN A 203 -15.57 28.86 -17.01
N GLU A 204 -15.39 27.62 -16.56
CA GLU A 204 -14.38 26.69 -17.11
C GLU A 204 -14.95 25.68 -18.12
N LYS A 205 -16.21 25.86 -18.55
CA LYS A 205 -16.85 25.07 -19.63
C LYS A 205 -16.51 25.56 -21.05
N GLY A 206 -15.51 26.42 -21.19
CA GLY A 206 -14.94 26.80 -22.48
C GLY A 206 -13.84 25.84 -22.90
N GLU A 207 -14.10 25.04 -23.94
CA GLU A 207 -13.13 24.22 -24.68
C GLU A 207 -12.50 23.02 -23.94
N LYS A 208 -13.30 21.95 -23.81
CA LYS A 208 -12.94 20.62 -24.32
C LYS A 208 -14.16 19.71 -24.36
N THR A 209 -14.60 19.44 -25.58
CA THR A 209 -15.68 18.53 -25.94
C THR A 209 -15.33 17.09 -25.56
N ALA A 210 -15.96 16.58 -24.51
CA ALA A 210 -16.31 15.17 -24.39
C ALA A 210 -17.60 15.08 -23.55
N LYS A 211 -18.69 14.66 -24.20
CA LYS A 211 -20.01 14.49 -23.60
C LYS A 211 -19.91 13.53 -22.40
N GLN A 212 -20.02 14.05 -21.19
CA GLN A 212 -20.42 13.26 -20.04
C GLN A 212 -21.94 13.40 -19.96
N GLU A 213 -22.64 12.42 -20.55
CA GLU A 213 -24.08 12.26 -20.38
C GLU A 213 -24.35 12.12 -18.89
N THR A 214 -25.11 13.04 -18.33
CA THR A 214 -25.72 12.92 -17.00
C THR A 214 -26.75 11.81 -17.07
N LYS A 215 -26.32 10.57 -16.81
CA LYS A 215 -27.23 9.53 -16.36
C LYS A 215 -27.57 9.84 -14.90
N ASP A 216 -28.85 9.77 -14.57
CA ASP A 216 -29.31 9.69 -13.19
C ASP A 216 -28.56 8.53 -12.52
N GLU A 217 -27.51 8.83 -11.76
CA GLU A 217 -26.74 7.83 -11.02
C GLU A 217 -27.61 7.43 -9.82
N GLU A 218 -28.32 6.31 -9.93
CA GLU A 218 -28.79 5.57 -8.75
C GLU A 218 -27.60 5.44 -7.79
N GLU A 219 -27.75 5.99 -6.58
CA GLU A 219 -26.73 5.95 -5.55
C GLU A 219 -26.42 4.49 -5.22
N LYS A 220 -25.28 4.00 -5.72
CA LYS A 220 -24.91 2.60 -5.57
C LYS A 220 -24.56 2.34 -4.11
N LEU A 221 -25.51 1.75 -3.38
CA LEU A 221 -25.41 1.48 -1.95
C LEU A 221 -24.18 0.61 -1.60
N GLU A 222 -23.70 0.79 -0.37
CA GLU A 222 -22.68 -0.08 0.22
C GLU A 222 -23.16 -1.54 0.23
N PRO A 223 -22.24 -2.51 0.02
CA PRO A 223 -22.62 -3.92 0.02
C PRO A 223 -23.21 -4.33 1.37
N PRO A 224 -24.32 -5.08 1.41
CA PRO A 224 -24.93 -5.50 2.66
C PRO A 224 -24.02 -6.49 3.42
N PRO A 225 -24.19 -6.61 4.75
CA PRO A 225 -23.49 -7.62 5.52
C PRO A 225 -23.83 -9.03 5.02
N SER A 226 -22.80 -9.88 4.86
CA SER A 226 -23.02 -11.27 4.48
C SER A 226 -23.38 -12.12 5.70
N SER A 227 -24.45 -12.90 5.59
CA SER A 227 -24.92 -13.82 6.64
C SER A 227 -24.02 -15.04 6.86
N GLY A 228 -23.14 -15.36 5.91
CA GLY A 228 -22.25 -16.51 5.98
C GLY A 228 -20.92 -16.27 6.72
N VAL A 229 -20.71 -15.06 7.24
CA VAL A 229 -19.48 -14.68 7.93
C VAL A 229 -19.52 -15.22 9.38
N PRO A 230 -18.49 -15.95 9.85
CA PRO A 230 -18.50 -16.49 11.21
C PRO A 230 -18.32 -15.38 12.26
N ILE A 231 -18.88 -15.59 13.45
CA ILE A 231 -18.56 -14.77 14.62
C ILE A 231 -17.12 -15.09 15.05
N LEU A 232 -16.30 -14.08 15.28
CA LEU A 232 -14.87 -14.22 15.56
C LEU A 232 -14.43 -13.29 16.68
N THR A 233 -13.33 -13.65 17.35
CA THR A 233 -12.71 -12.80 18.37
C THR A 233 -11.87 -11.68 17.77
N ALA A 234 -11.58 -10.63 18.55
CA ALA A 234 -10.70 -9.54 18.11
C ALA A 234 -9.34 -10.05 17.60
N SER A 235 -8.73 -11.03 18.29
CA SER A 235 -7.45 -11.66 17.91
C SER A 235 -7.52 -12.46 16.60
N GLN A 236 -8.68 -13.00 16.24
CA GLN A 236 -8.88 -13.66 14.95
C GLN A 236 -9.14 -12.63 13.84
N LEU A 237 -9.89 -11.57 14.16
CA LEU A 237 -10.24 -10.50 13.22
C LEU A 237 -9.07 -9.61 12.85
N ILE A 238 -8.14 -9.35 13.76
CA ILE A 238 -6.97 -8.52 13.44
C ILE A 238 -6.13 -9.12 12.30
N LYS A 239 -6.09 -10.45 12.17
CA LYS A 239 -5.44 -11.17 11.06
C LYS A 239 -6.24 -11.14 9.75
N LYS A 240 -7.51 -10.74 9.81
CA LYS A 240 -8.46 -10.63 8.70
C LYS A 240 -8.68 -9.19 8.21
N ILE A 241 -8.06 -8.21 8.87
CA ILE A 241 -7.97 -6.87 8.31
C ILE A 241 -7.16 -6.91 7.01
N ARG A 242 -7.59 -6.15 6.01
CA ARG A 242 -7.04 -6.10 4.65
C ARG A 242 -6.81 -4.68 4.20
N TRP A 243 -7.70 -3.77 4.54
CA TRP A 243 -7.50 -2.36 4.28
C TRP A 243 -8.16 -1.49 5.36
N ILE A 244 -7.62 -0.28 5.52
CA ILE A 244 -8.22 0.86 6.23
C ILE A 244 -8.13 2.10 5.34
N THR A 245 -9.15 2.95 5.33
CA THR A 245 -9.18 4.24 4.62
C THR A 245 -9.02 5.42 5.58
N LEU A 246 -8.18 6.38 5.19
CA LEU A 246 -7.86 7.61 5.93
C LEU A 246 -8.32 8.84 5.14
N GLY A 247 -8.82 9.87 5.81
CA GLY A 247 -9.27 11.10 5.14
C GLY A 247 -10.58 10.89 4.37
N TYR A 248 -10.61 11.19 3.07
CA TYR A 248 -11.73 10.85 2.20
C TYR A 248 -11.93 9.34 2.11
N GLN A 249 -13.16 8.89 2.35
CA GLN A 249 -13.49 7.48 2.30
C GLN A 249 -13.64 6.99 0.86
N TYR A 250 -13.04 5.83 0.56
CA TYR A 250 -13.06 5.24 -0.77
C TYR A 250 -14.26 4.32 -0.93
N HIS A 251 -15.06 4.57 -1.96
CA HIS A 251 -16.19 3.73 -2.30
C HIS A 251 -15.77 2.62 -3.27
N TRP A 252 -15.52 1.42 -2.73
CA TRP A 252 -15.05 0.27 -3.51
C TRP A 252 -15.93 -0.13 -4.71
N PRO A 253 -17.28 -0.12 -4.61
CA PRO A 253 -18.16 -0.52 -5.71
C PRO A 253 -18.15 0.43 -6.92
N THR A 254 -17.96 1.73 -6.70
CA THR A 254 -17.91 2.76 -7.76
C THR A 254 -16.48 3.13 -8.14
N LYS A 255 -15.50 2.80 -7.29
CA LYS A 255 -14.09 3.16 -7.42
C LYS A 255 -13.87 4.68 -7.40
N THR A 256 -14.65 5.40 -6.59
CA THR A 256 -14.60 6.85 -6.40
C THR A 256 -14.48 7.20 -4.92
N TYR A 257 -14.21 8.45 -4.58
CA TYR A 257 -14.24 8.93 -3.20
C TYR A 257 -15.62 9.47 -2.83
N HIS A 258 -16.04 9.24 -1.59
CA HIS A 258 -17.15 9.97 -0.98
C HIS A 258 -16.69 11.41 -0.71
N LEU A 259 -17.28 12.38 -1.40
CA LEU A 259 -16.87 13.78 -1.26
C LEU A 259 -17.44 14.43 0.00
N ASP A 260 -18.46 13.83 0.59
CA ASP A 260 -19.16 14.21 1.80
C ASP A 260 -18.58 13.54 3.06
N LYS A 261 -17.94 12.37 2.92
CA LYS A 261 -17.32 11.63 4.04
C LYS A 261 -15.81 11.83 4.09
N ARG A 262 -15.39 12.86 4.83
CA ARG A 262 -13.98 13.16 5.12
C ARG A 262 -13.74 13.23 6.63
N TYR A 263 -12.80 12.42 7.10
CA TYR A 263 -12.30 12.49 8.49
C TYR A 263 -10.93 13.18 8.56
N SER A 264 -10.47 13.49 9.76
CA SER A 264 -9.16 14.09 9.98
C SER A 264 -8.05 13.17 9.48
N PHE A 265 -7.13 13.72 8.69
CA PHE A 265 -5.96 12.97 8.23
C PHE A 265 -4.87 12.95 9.32
N PRO A 266 -4.12 11.85 9.52
CA PRO A 266 -3.06 11.79 10.53
C PRO A 266 -1.93 12.79 10.25
N LYS A 267 -1.68 13.69 11.23
CA LYS A 267 -0.70 14.78 11.10
C LYS A 267 0.74 14.30 10.88
N ASP A 268 1.14 13.21 11.52
CA ASP A 268 2.47 12.62 11.36
C ASP A 268 2.70 12.10 9.94
N ILE A 269 1.71 11.43 9.34
CA ILE A 269 1.74 11.02 7.94
C ILE A 269 1.70 12.23 7.01
N GLU A 270 0.96 13.29 7.37
CA GLU A 270 0.93 14.54 6.62
C GLU A 270 2.29 15.23 6.56
N SER A 271 2.95 15.39 7.70
CA SER A 271 4.31 15.95 7.76
C SER A 271 5.29 15.08 6.95
N LEU A 272 5.27 13.76 7.17
CA LEU A 272 6.11 12.79 6.46
C LEU A 272 5.98 12.91 4.94
N THR A 273 4.75 12.94 4.41
CA THR A 273 4.51 13.08 2.98
C THR A 273 4.89 14.45 2.44
N THR A 274 4.69 15.51 3.21
CA THR A 274 5.09 16.87 2.82
C THR A 274 6.60 16.98 2.61
N PHE A 275 7.41 16.39 3.50
CA PHE A 275 8.86 16.33 3.32
C PHE A 275 9.25 15.53 2.08
N VAL A 276 8.59 14.40 1.84
CA VAL A 276 8.82 13.58 0.65
C VAL A 276 8.55 14.39 -0.63
N ILE A 277 7.39 15.07 -0.74
CA ILE A 277 7.06 15.90 -1.90
C ILE A 277 8.05 17.05 -2.08
N LYS A 278 8.41 17.76 -1.00
CA LYS A 278 9.40 18.84 -1.05
C LYS A 278 10.76 18.33 -1.57
N SER A 279 11.19 17.16 -1.13
CA SER A 279 12.48 16.58 -1.54
C SER A 279 12.56 16.24 -3.04
N ILE A 280 11.42 15.86 -3.65
CA ILE A 280 11.34 15.49 -5.07
C ILE A 280 10.95 16.65 -5.99
N TYR A 281 10.72 17.85 -5.46
CA TYR A 281 10.43 19.03 -6.26
C TYR A 281 11.65 19.45 -7.10
N GLY A 282 11.45 19.68 -8.41
CA GLY A 282 12.50 20.04 -9.36
C GLY A 282 13.46 18.90 -9.72
N VAL A 283 13.17 17.67 -9.29
CA VAL A 283 13.99 16.49 -9.64
C VAL A 283 13.73 16.10 -11.09
N LYS A 284 14.81 15.79 -11.82
CA LYS A 284 14.77 15.32 -13.21
C LYS A 284 14.77 13.80 -13.26
N PHE A 285 13.86 13.23 -14.04
CA PHE A 285 13.66 11.80 -14.21
C PHE A 285 13.77 11.42 -15.68
N ILE A 286 14.74 10.59 -16.03
CA ILE A 286 14.95 10.18 -17.43
C ILE A 286 13.84 9.20 -17.83
N THR A 287 13.16 9.50 -18.94
CA THR A 287 12.00 8.75 -19.43
C THR A 287 12.26 7.96 -20.71
N SER A 288 13.32 8.24 -21.49
CA SER A 288 13.66 7.45 -22.68
C SER A 288 14.73 6.37 -22.42
N GLU A 289 14.63 5.27 -23.16
CA GLU A 289 15.76 4.37 -23.36
C GLU A 289 16.63 5.00 -24.44
N LYS A 290 17.89 5.34 -24.12
CA LYS A 290 18.86 5.96 -25.03
C LYS A 290 18.70 5.48 -26.48
N LYS A 291 18.05 6.29 -27.31
CA LYS A 291 18.27 6.33 -28.75
C LYS A 291 19.14 7.55 -29.00
N GLU A 292 20.15 7.40 -29.85
CA GLU A 292 21.20 8.40 -30.08
C GLU A 292 20.63 9.83 -30.17
N ASN A 293 21.14 10.71 -29.29
CA ASN A 293 21.05 12.17 -29.26
C ASN A 293 19.81 12.90 -28.70
N ASP A 294 18.77 12.25 -28.16
CA ASP A 294 17.72 12.96 -27.39
C ASP A 294 17.27 12.17 -26.14
N GLU A 295 17.95 12.39 -25.00
CA GLU A 295 17.47 11.89 -23.70
C GLU A 295 16.22 12.70 -23.28
N GLN A 296 15.05 12.05 -23.30
CA GLN A 296 13.84 12.64 -22.76
C GLN A 296 13.85 12.53 -21.24
N TYR A 297 13.51 13.62 -20.58
CA TYR A 297 13.37 13.69 -19.13
C TYR A 297 12.03 14.33 -18.77
N PHE A 298 11.49 13.91 -17.63
CA PHE A 298 10.39 14.54 -16.93
C PHE A 298 10.97 15.28 -15.73
N ILE A 299 10.57 16.54 -15.52
CA ILE A 299 10.90 17.28 -14.29
C ILE A 299 9.65 17.26 -13.44
N ASN A 300 9.75 16.84 -12.18
CA ASN A 300 8.63 16.99 -11.24
C ASN A 300 8.54 18.44 -10.78
N ASP A 301 7.67 19.20 -11.41
CA ASP A 301 7.36 20.59 -11.13
C ASP A 301 6.09 20.76 -10.27
N TYR A 302 5.54 19.66 -9.76
CA TYR A 302 4.40 19.69 -8.84
C TYR A 302 4.72 20.53 -7.60
N ASP A 303 4.06 21.66 -7.46
CA ASP A 303 4.29 22.61 -6.37
C ASP A 303 3.98 21.96 -5.01
N TYR A 304 5.04 21.67 -4.25
CA TYR A 304 4.94 21.03 -2.95
C TYR A 304 4.12 21.85 -1.94
N LYS A 305 3.93 23.17 -2.15
CA LYS A 305 3.08 24.01 -1.30
C LYS A 305 1.58 23.76 -1.52
N LYS A 306 1.22 23.15 -2.65
CA LYS A 306 -0.17 22.74 -2.95
C LYS A 306 -0.49 21.33 -2.45
N TRP A 307 0.53 20.56 -2.06
CA TRP A 307 0.34 19.21 -1.55
C TRP A 307 -0.55 19.19 -0.32
N LYS A 308 -1.59 18.36 -0.38
CA LYS A 308 -2.45 18.03 0.76
C LYS A 308 -2.71 16.53 0.75
N PRO A 309 -2.37 15.82 1.83
CA PRO A 309 -2.76 14.43 1.97
C PRO A 309 -4.24 14.38 2.34
N GLU A 310 -5.07 14.01 1.37
CA GLU A 310 -6.52 14.07 1.52
C GLU A 310 -7.15 12.68 1.62
N ALA A 311 -6.50 11.68 1.05
CA ALA A 311 -6.93 10.30 1.09
C ALA A 311 -5.74 9.37 1.34
N GLY A 312 -5.98 8.33 2.13
CA GLY A 312 -4.98 7.29 2.38
C GLY A 312 -5.61 5.90 2.44
N VAL A 313 -4.83 4.90 2.04
CA VAL A 313 -5.21 3.49 2.16
C VAL A 313 -4.08 2.74 2.83
N VAL A 314 -4.35 2.20 4.01
CA VAL A 314 -3.45 1.26 4.69
C VAL A 314 -3.83 -0.14 4.26
N ASN A 315 -2.96 -0.83 3.52
CA ASN A 315 -3.14 -2.22 3.12
C ASN A 315 -2.39 -3.16 4.07
N TYR A 316 -3.08 -4.22 4.49
CA TYR A 316 -2.56 -5.28 5.34
C TYR A 316 -2.48 -6.57 4.57
N TYR A 317 -1.27 -7.09 4.42
CA TYR A 317 -1.03 -8.32 3.70
C TYR A 317 -0.51 -9.41 4.62
N GLN A 318 -1.10 -10.60 4.50
CA GLN A 318 -0.54 -11.84 5.01
C GLN A 318 0.43 -12.43 3.97
N LEU A 319 1.32 -13.34 4.37
CA LEU A 319 2.37 -13.93 3.51
C LEU A 319 1.89 -14.53 2.17
N LYS A 320 0.61 -14.93 2.08
CA LYS A 320 0.01 -15.52 0.87
C LYS A 320 -0.81 -14.52 0.05
N ASP A 321 -1.02 -13.32 0.57
CA ASP A 321 -1.76 -12.29 -0.12
C ASP A 321 -0.95 -11.75 -1.31
N ASN A 322 -1.67 -11.17 -2.26
CA ASN A 322 -1.09 -10.55 -3.44
C ASN A 322 -2.03 -9.45 -3.93
N LEU A 323 -1.47 -8.47 -4.64
CA LEU A 323 -2.21 -7.43 -5.31
C LEU A 323 -1.97 -7.52 -6.81
N MET A 324 -3.05 -7.67 -7.58
CA MET A 324 -2.99 -7.79 -9.04
C MET A 324 -2.73 -6.46 -9.74
N ALA A 325 -2.34 -6.53 -11.00
CA ALA A 325 -2.07 -5.42 -11.90
C ALA A 325 -3.23 -4.43 -11.97
N HIS A 326 -3.02 -3.23 -11.42
CA HIS A 326 -3.99 -2.14 -11.40
C HIS A 326 -3.31 -0.79 -11.64
N VAL A 327 -4.13 0.24 -11.83
CA VAL A 327 -3.72 1.65 -11.92
C VAL A 327 -4.60 2.41 -10.93
N ASP A 328 -3.98 3.26 -10.13
CA ASP A 328 -4.67 4.17 -9.22
C ASP A 328 -5.08 5.43 -9.97
N LYS A 329 -6.36 5.55 -10.31
CA LYS A 329 -6.90 6.63 -11.15
C LYS A 329 -8.24 7.18 -10.65
N SER A 330 -8.48 7.07 -9.35
CA SER A 330 -9.73 7.48 -8.73
C SER A 330 -9.70 8.94 -8.26
N GLU A 331 -8.51 9.53 -8.18
CA GLU A 331 -8.30 10.92 -7.82
C GLU A 331 -8.63 11.84 -9.01
N ILE A 332 -9.17 13.02 -8.72
CA ILE A 332 -9.39 14.07 -9.73
C ILE A 332 -8.04 14.69 -10.10
N ASN A 333 -7.21 14.97 -9.10
CA ASN A 333 -5.87 15.47 -9.28
C ASN A 333 -4.85 14.34 -9.53
N MET A 334 -4.68 14.00 -10.81
CA MET A 334 -3.68 13.03 -11.25
C MET A 334 -2.27 13.64 -11.46
N GLU A 335 -2.11 14.96 -11.29
CA GLU A 335 -0.80 15.61 -11.29
C GLU A 335 -0.07 15.41 -9.96
N ALA A 336 -0.83 15.34 -8.86
CA ALA A 336 -0.30 15.10 -7.53
C ALA A 336 0.35 13.70 -7.42
N PRO A 337 1.56 13.61 -6.83
CA PRO A 337 2.22 12.32 -6.62
C PRO A 337 1.43 11.39 -5.71
N LEU A 338 1.62 10.08 -5.90
CA LEU A 338 1.20 9.05 -4.96
C LEU A 338 2.43 8.57 -4.18
N ILE A 339 2.32 8.56 -2.85
CA ILE A 339 3.39 8.12 -1.96
C ILE A 339 2.97 6.82 -1.27
N SER A 340 3.86 5.83 -1.24
CA SER A 340 3.60 4.49 -0.72
C SER A 340 4.70 4.06 0.25
N PHE A 341 4.39 3.93 1.54
CA PHE A 341 5.32 3.49 2.58
C PHE A 341 5.24 1.98 2.78
N SER A 342 6.37 1.31 2.98
CA SER A 342 6.45 -0.15 3.13
C SER A 342 6.96 -0.56 4.51
N PHE A 343 6.27 -1.51 5.16
CA PHE A 343 6.61 -1.97 6.51
C PHE A 343 6.52 -3.50 6.62
N GLY A 344 7.49 -4.12 7.31
CA GLY A 344 7.50 -5.56 7.59
C GLY A 344 8.23 -6.39 6.53
N HIS A 345 7.68 -7.55 6.18
CA HIS A 345 8.29 -8.44 5.20
C HIS A 345 8.51 -7.77 3.85
N THR A 346 9.63 -8.11 3.20
CA THR A 346 9.95 -7.66 1.83
C THR A 346 8.91 -8.19 0.84
N CYS A 347 8.52 -7.38 -0.14
CA CYS A 347 7.70 -7.85 -1.26
C CYS A 347 8.42 -7.70 -2.61
N ILE A 348 7.92 -8.45 -3.60
CA ILE A 348 8.18 -8.16 -5.01
C ILE A 348 7.14 -7.15 -5.45
N PHE A 349 7.58 -5.99 -5.90
CA PHE A 349 6.76 -4.98 -6.53
C PHE A 349 7.02 -5.00 -8.04
N LEU A 350 5.95 -5.10 -8.82
CA LEU A 350 5.99 -5.01 -10.28
C LEU A 350 5.48 -3.65 -10.70
N ILE A 351 6.24 -2.96 -11.55
CA ILE A 351 5.84 -1.70 -12.15
C ILE A 351 6.06 -1.75 -13.67
N GLY A 352 4.97 -1.60 -14.40
CA GLY A 352 4.90 -1.65 -15.86
C GLY A 352 4.74 -0.26 -16.47
N GLY A 353 4.13 -0.23 -17.65
CA GLY A 353 3.78 1.01 -18.36
C GLY A 353 2.30 1.36 -18.24
N SER A 354 1.84 2.25 -19.11
CA SER A 354 0.43 2.66 -19.24
C SER A 354 -0.49 1.53 -19.73
N THR A 355 0.06 0.43 -20.22
CA THR A 355 -0.67 -0.78 -20.63
C THR A 355 -0.08 -2.02 -19.96
N ARG A 356 -0.90 -3.08 -19.87
CA ARG A 356 -0.45 -4.40 -19.37
C ARG A 356 0.50 -5.12 -20.35
N ASP A 357 0.68 -4.58 -21.55
CA ASP A 357 1.55 -5.11 -22.59
C ASP A 357 3.01 -4.68 -22.43
N THR A 358 3.24 -3.65 -21.61
CA THR A 358 4.60 -3.29 -21.22
C THR A 358 5.09 -4.28 -20.17
N ALA A 359 6.21 -4.95 -20.44
CA ALA A 359 6.85 -5.85 -19.49
C ALA A 359 7.25 -5.07 -18.22
N PRO A 360 6.84 -5.53 -17.02
CA PRO A 360 7.14 -4.83 -15.79
C PRO A 360 8.59 -5.01 -15.34
N ILE A 361 9.09 -4.01 -14.63
CA ILE A 361 10.32 -4.10 -13.85
C ILE A 361 9.93 -4.62 -12.46
N ALA A 362 10.71 -5.59 -11.96
CA ALA A 362 10.54 -6.15 -10.63
C ALA A 362 11.52 -5.51 -9.64
N LEU A 363 11.02 -5.04 -8.50
CA LEU A 363 11.79 -4.42 -7.43
C LEU A 363 11.55 -5.17 -6.11
N TYR A 364 12.58 -5.25 -5.27
CA TYR A 364 12.34 -5.51 -3.84
C TYR A 364 11.90 -4.22 -3.15
N LEU A 365 10.78 -4.28 -2.44
CA LEU A 365 10.41 -3.26 -1.46
C LEU A 365 10.54 -3.84 -0.06
N ARG A 366 11.58 -3.42 0.67
CA ARG A 366 11.87 -3.79 2.05
C ARG A 366 11.02 -2.99 3.04
N SER A 367 11.21 -3.25 4.33
CA SER A 367 10.66 -2.37 5.37
C SER A 367 11.39 -1.03 5.38
N GLY A 368 10.67 0.06 5.59
CA GLY A 368 11.18 1.43 5.56
C GLY A 368 11.22 2.06 4.16
N ASP A 369 11.12 1.25 3.11
CA ASP A 369 11.14 1.72 1.72
C ASP A 369 9.91 2.57 1.38
N ILE A 370 10.13 3.75 0.82
CA ILE A 370 9.08 4.64 0.31
C ILE A 370 9.11 4.60 -1.21
N SER A 371 8.00 4.24 -1.85
CA SER A 371 7.80 4.26 -3.30
C SER A 371 6.96 5.46 -3.70
N ILE A 372 7.45 6.29 -4.62
CA ILE A 372 6.73 7.51 -5.07
C ILE A 372 6.42 7.42 -6.56
N MET A 373 5.16 7.59 -6.94
CA MET A 373 4.70 7.60 -8.33
C MET A 373 4.21 8.99 -8.72
N CYS A 374 4.94 9.70 -9.58
CA CYS A 374 4.54 11.01 -10.10
C CYS A 374 4.70 11.11 -11.62
N GLY A 375 4.15 12.18 -12.21
CA GLY A 375 4.21 12.42 -13.65
C GLY A 375 3.69 11.23 -14.48
N PRO A 376 4.36 10.85 -15.57
CA PRO A 376 3.95 9.71 -16.40
C PRO A 376 3.83 8.39 -15.63
N CYS A 377 4.58 8.22 -14.54
CA CYS A 377 4.56 6.99 -13.75
C CYS A 377 3.27 6.84 -12.93
N ARG A 378 2.56 7.94 -12.66
CA ARG A 378 1.33 7.95 -11.84
C ARG A 378 0.22 7.07 -12.42
N ALA A 379 0.22 6.88 -13.74
CA ALA A 379 -0.75 6.09 -14.48
C ALA A 379 -0.24 4.69 -14.88
N ASN A 380 0.92 4.25 -14.38
CA ASN A 380 1.47 2.95 -14.73
C ASN A 380 0.77 1.79 -14.01
N PHE A 381 0.62 0.69 -14.72
CA PHE A 381 0.19 -0.58 -14.13
C PHE A 381 1.22 -1.05 -13.12
N HIS A 382 0.76 -1.46 -11.95
CA HIS A 382 1.62 -1.99 -10.90
C HIS A 382 0.89 -3.04 -10.05
N GLY A 383 1.66 -3.81 -9.28
CA GLY A 383 1.13 -4.88 -8.45
C GLY A 383 2.16 -5.48 -7.51
N VAL A 384 1.68 -6.29 -6.57
CA VAL A 384 2.50 -6.99 -5.57
C VAL A 384 2.20 -8.48 -5.69
N PRO A 385 2.87 -9.23 -6.59
CA PRO A 385 2.57 -10.64 -6.79
C PRO A 385 3.02 -11.53 -5.63
N ARG A 386 3.96 -11.08 -4.79
CA ARG A 386 4.58 -11.93 -3.76
C ARG A 386 5.10 -11.15 -2.57
N ILE A 387 4.84 -11.68 -1.38
CA ILE A 387 5.53 -11.32 -0.12
C ILE A 387 6.53 -12.42 0.22
N LEU A 388 7.74 -12.03 0.63
CA LEU A 388 8.83 -12.94 0.93
C LEU A 388 8.84 -13.30 2.41
N GLU A 389 8.41 -14.52 2.70
CA GLU A 389 8.43 -15.11 4.04
C GLU A 389 9.87 -15.11 4.61
N GLY A 390 10.03 -14.83 5.90
CA GLY A 390 11.34 -14.85 6.58
C GLY A 390 12.25 -13.65 6.29
N THR A 391 11.70 -12.56 5.75
CA THR A 391 12.46 -11.33 5.45
C THR A 391 12.11 -10.15 6.35
N LEU A 392 11.51 -10.41 7.53
CA LEU A 392 11.24 -9.35 8.51
C LEU A 392 12.59 -8.81 9.02
N PRO A 393 12.81 -7.48 9.05
CA PRO A 393 14.01 -6.92 9.67
C PRO A 393 14.11 -7.30 11.14
N LYS A 394 15.32 -7.57 11.62
CA LYS A 394 15.56 -8.03 12.99
C LYS A 394 14.98 -7.06 14.04
N TYR A 395 15.11 -5.75 13.86
CA TYR A 395 14.57 -4.76 14.81
C TYR A 395 13.04 -4.74 14.90
N LEU A 396 12.32 -5.34 13.94
CA LEU A 396 10.86 -5.53 14.01
C LEU A 396 10.46 -6.90 14.57
N ASP A 397 11.42 -7.80 14.79
CA ASP A 397 11.16 -9.11 15.38
C ASP A 397 10.69 -8.96 16.84
N PRO A 398 9.65 -9.71 17.26
CA PRO A 398 9.10 -9.60 18.62
C PRO A 398 10.10 -9.92 19.74
N TYR A 399 11.19 -10.65 19.45
CA TYR A 399 12.17 -11.10 20.45
C TYR A 399 13.53 -10.41 20.31
N TYR A 400 13.65 -9.34 19.53
CA TYR A 400 14.95 -8.70 19.25
C TYR A 400 15.52 -7.91 20.44
N ASP A 401 14.75 -6.97 21.01
CA ASP A 401 15.20 -6.10 22.11
C ASP A 401 14.53 -6.44 23.47
N ASN A 402 13.74 -7.52 23.54
CA ASN A 402 12.87 -7.86 24.69
C ASN A 402 11.92 -6.72 25.12
N ASP A 403 11.56 -5.83 24.20
CA ASP A 403 10.56 -4.78 24.40
C ASP A 403 9.16 -5.42 24.50
N SER A 404 8.63 -5.50 25.72
CA SER A 404 7.31 -6.07 26.00
C SER A 404 6.18 -5.30 25.32
N GLU A 405 6.33 -3.99 25.12
CA GLU A 405 5.33 -3.19 24.40
C GLU A 405 5.34 -3.50 22.91
N TRP A 406 6.51 -3.78 22.33
CA TRP A 406 6.62 -4.14 20.92
C TRP A 406 6.20 -5.59 20.64
N LYS A 407 6.33 -6.49 21.61
CA LYS A 407 6.13 -7.94 21.41
C LYS A 407 4.85 -8.28 20.63
N THR A 408 3.69 -7.75 21.03
CA THR A 408 2.40 -8.04 20.37
C THR A 408 2.36 -7.51 18.92
N TYR A 409 2.96 -6.34 18.66
CA TYR A 409 3.11 -5.81 17.31
C TYR A 409 4.09 -6.64 16.48
N GLY A 410 5.23 -7.03 17.04
CA GLY A 410 6.21 -7.90 16.41
C GLY A 410 5.62 -9.27 16.07
N ASP A 411 4.80 -9.84 16.96
CA ASP A 411 4.08 -11.10 16.72
C ASP A 411 3.13 -10.97 15.51
N TYR A 412 2.43 -9.86 15.35
CA TYR A 412 1.64 -9.57 14.15
C TYR A 412 2.51 -9.40 12.91
N MET A 413 3.61 -8.64 13.01
CA MET A 413 4.51 -8.35 11.89
C MET A 413 5.32 -9.56 11.41
N SER A 414 5.49 -10.58 12.27
CA SER A 414 6.18 -11.85 11.97
C SER A 414 5.59 -12.64 10.80
N THR A 415 4.35 -12.33 10.41
CA THR A 415 3.63 -12.98 9.31
C THR A 415 2.93 -12.01 8.38
N SER A 416 3.25 -10.71 8.47
CA SER A 416 2.52 -9.68 7.73
C SER A 416 3.41 -8.59 7.15
N ARG A 417 2.80 -7.82 6.26
CA ARG A 417 3.35 -6.62 5.65
C ARG A 417 2.27 -5.55 5.66
N ILE A 418 2.66 -4.32 6.00
CA ILE A 418 1.78 -3.16 5.96
C ILE A 418 2.28 -2.21 4.88
N ASN A 419 1.35 -1.60 4.17
CA ASN A 419 1.63 -0.57 3.19
C ASN A 419 0.70 0.62 3.38
N VAL A 420 1.23 1.84 3.41
CA VAL A 420 0.42 3.06 3.56
C VAL A 420 0.54 3.86 2.27
N ASN A 421 -0.55 3.97 1.51
CA ASN A 421 -0.63 4.84 0.33
C ASN A 421 -1.28 6.16 0.71
N VAL A 422 -0.71 7.27 0.25
CA VAL A 422 -1.22 8.62 0.49
C VAL A 422 -1.34 9.36 -0.83
N ARG A 423 -2.46 10.06 -0.97
CA ARG A 423 -2.90 10.70 -2.21
C ARG A 423 -3.55 12.05 -1.90
N GLN A 424 -3.50 12.93 -2.89
CA GLN A 424 -4.33 14.13 -2.94
C GLN A 424 -5.48 13.88 -3.92
N VAL A 425 -6.70 14.22 -3.52
CA VAL A 425 -7.89 13.93 -4.33
C VAL A 425 -8.17 15.08 -5.30
N PHE A 426 -7.99 16.34 -4.84
CA PHE A 426 -8.36 17.57 -5.57
C PHE A 426 -7.22 18.46 -6.02
#